data_AF-A0A0G4HFZ4-F1
#
_entry.id   AF-A0A0G4HFZ4-F1
#
_cell.length_a   1.000
_cell.length_b   1.000
_cell.length_c   1.000
_cell.angle_alpha   90.00
_cell.angle_beta   90.00
_cell.angle_gamma   90.00
#
_symmetry.space_group_name_H-M   'P 1'
#
loop_
_entity.id
_entity.type
_entity.pdbx_description
1 polymer ?
#
loop_
_entity_poly.entity_id
_entity_poly.type
_entity_poly.pdbx_seq_one_letter_code
_entity_poly.pdbx_strand_id
1 'polypeptide(L)'
;MNVKQDASLAAGPLSVEGAGGDLLASQPPRRWKKLEVQGDGELPGERSGAASVVYKDAIYVFGGYGGAGRLDDLFRYDIGR
;
A
#
# COMPACT_ATOMS: atom_id res chain seq x y z
N MET A 1 15.54 11.35 20.26
CA MET A 1 14.55 12.32 20.76
C MET A 1 14.43 13.43 19.74
N ASN A 2 13.35 13.47 18.96
CA ASN A 2 12.74 14.69 18.43
C ASN A 2 11.44 14.31 17.73
N VAL A 3 10.36 14.66 18.42
CA VAL A 3 8.97 14.62 17.98
C VAL A 3 8.77 15.74 16.97
N LYS A 4 8.10 15.46 15.84
CA LYS A 4 7.30 16.47 15.15
C LYS A 4 5.94 15.85 14.78
N GLN A 5 4.94 16.31 15.51
CA GLN A 5 3.52 16.13 15.24
C GLN A 5 3.07 17.09 14.11
N ASP A 6 2.00 16.63 13.44
CA ASP A 6 0.92 17.39 12.81
C ASP A 6 1.24 18.32 11.62
N ALA A 7 0.66 17.97 10.47
CA ALA A 7 0.07 18.98 9.59
C ALA A 7 -1.17 18.39 8.91
N SER A 8 -2.34 18.51 9.56
CA SER A 8 -3.62 18.54 8.88
C SER A 8 -3.76 19.91 8.20
N LEU A 9 -3.81 19.93 6.86
CA LEU A 9 -4.29 21.09 6.11
C LEU A 9 -5.07 20.56 4.91
N ALA A 10 -6.40 20.65 5.02
CA ALA A 10 -7.31 20.47 3.92
C ALA A 10 -7.13 21.64 2.94
N ALA A 11 -6.68 21.35 1.71
CA ALA A 11 -6.76 22.29 0.61
C ALA A 11 -8.04 21.94 -0.19
N GLY A 12 -9.04 22.82 -0.16
CA GLY A 12 -10.17 22.76 -1.10
C GLY A 12 -9.67 23.04 -2.53
N PRO A 13 -10.37 22.59 -3.57
CA PRO A 13 -9.90 22.77 -4.94
C PRO A 13 -10.01 24.25 -5.34
N LEU A 14 -8.92 24.79 -5.89
CA LEU A 14 -8.91 26.08 -6.56
C LEU A 14 -9.52 25.89 -7.95
N SER A 15 -10.66 26.55 -8.22
CA SER A 15 -11.23 26.64 -9.55
C SER A 15 -10.33 27.47 -10.45
N VAL A 16 -9.84 26.87 -11.53
CA VAL A 16 -9.27 27.61 -12.67
C VAL A 16 -10.13 27.28 -13.88
N GLU A 17 -10.89 28.27 -14.34
CA GLU A 17 -11.57 28.22 -15.63
C GLU A 17 -10.58 28.56 -16.76
N GLY A 18 -10.54 27.74 -17.80
CA GLY A 18 -9.73 27.98 -18.99
C GLY A 18 -10.00 26.93 -20.05
N ALA A 19 -10.58 27.35 -21.16
CA ALA A 19 -11.00 26.50 -22.27
C ALA A 19 -9.81 25.79 -22.94
N GLY A 20 -9.88 24.46 -22.99
CA GLY A 20 -8.89 23.58 -23.61
C GLY A 20 -8.96 22.20 -22.98
N GLY A 21 -9.99 21.43 -23.34
CA GLY A 21 -10.34 20.17 -22.68
C GLY A 21 -9.27 19.09 -22.85
N ASP A 22 -8.41 18.96 -21.86
CA ASP A 22 -7.58 17.78 -21.69
C ASP A 22 -8.47 16.65 -21.14
N LEU A 23 -8.86 15.71 -22.00
CA LEU A 23 -9.77 14.59 -21.69
C LEU A 23 -9.21 13.64 -20.61
N LEU A 24 -7.98 13.86 -20.15
CA LEU A 24 -7.30 13.13 -19.08
C LEU A 24 -7.65 13.62 -17.67
N ALA A 25 -8.35 14.75 -17.53
CA ALA A 25 -8.65 15.36 -16.22
C ALA A 25 -9.73 14.63 -15.40
N SER A 26 -10.28 13.52 -15.87
CA SER A 26 -11.45 12.87 -15.24
C SER A 26 -11.13 11.79 -14.20
N GLN A 27 -9.86 11.41 -14.02
CA GLN A 27 -9.52 10.34 -13.08
C GLN A 27 -9.22 10.90 -11.69
N PRO A 28 -9.85 10.38 -10.62
CA PRO A 28 -9.50 10.77 -9.27
C PRO A 28 -8.02 10.47 -9.00
N PRO A 29 -7.34 11.28 -8.18
CA PRO A 29 -5.94 11.05 -7.87
C PRO A 29 -5.75 9.67 -7.25
N ARG A 30 -4.73 8.94 -7.68
CA ARG A 30 -4.36 7.66 -7.06
C ARG A 30 -3.91 7.94 -5.63
N ARG A 31 -4.53 7.25 -4.66
CA ARG A 31 -4.23 7.41 -3.24
C ARG A 31 -3.71 6.11 -2.67
N TRP A 32 -2.64 6.22 -1.89
CA TRP A 32 -2.23 5.14 -1.01
C TRP A 32 -3.24 4.99 0.12
N LYS A 33 -3.59 3.74 0.42
CA LYS A 33 -4.40 3.37 1.57
C LYS A 33 -3.74 2.18 2.24
N LYS A 34 -3.53 2.28 3.55
CA LYS A 34 -3.15 1.12 4.36
C LYS A 34 -4.33 0.16 4.41
N LEU A 35 -4.10 -1.10 4.05
CA LEU A 35 -5.10 -2.15 4.17
C LEU A 35 -5.11 -2.66 5.61
N GLU A 36 -6.29 -2.69 6.21
CA GLU A 36 -6.51 -3.40 7.47
C GLU A 36 -6.68 -4.88 7.13
N VAL A 37 -5.73 -5.71 7.58
CA VAL A 37 -5.78 -7.16 7.36
C VAL A 37 -6.87 -7.73 8.26
N GLN A 38 -7.77 -8.52 7.67
CA GLN A 38 -8.88 -9.16 8.38
C GLN A 38 -8.65 -10.67 8.42
N GLY A 39 -8.76 -11.29 9.59
CA GLY A 39 -8.59 -12.72 9.78
C GLY A 39 -7.87 -13.05 11.09
N ASP A 40 -7.78 -14.33 11.40
CA ASP A 40 -7.04 -14.92 12.52
C ASP A 40 -5.66 -15.45 12.11
N GLY A 41 -5.28 -15.29 10.85
CA GLY A 41 -3.97 -15.66 10.33
C GLY A 41 -2.84 -14.80 10.91
N GLU A 42 -1.67 -15.41 11.05
CA GLU A 42 -0.46 -14.71 11.48
C GLU A 42 -0.02 -13.67 10.45
N LEU A 43 0.34 -12.48 10.91
CA LEU A 43 0.90 -11.44 10.06
C LEU A 43 2.37 -11.74 9.76
N PRO A 44 2.84 -11.53 8.53
CA PRO A 44 4.26 -11.63 8.25
C PRO A 44 5.02 -10.63 9.13
N GLY A 45 6.06 -11.11 9.80
CA GLY A 45 7.04 -10.23 10.44
C GLY A 45 7.74 -9.31 9.43
N GLU A 46 8.46 -8.32 9.97
CA GLU A 46 9.30 -7.43 9.16
C GLU A 46 10.27 -8.24 8.29
N ARG A 47 10.42 -7.83 7.03
CA ARG A 47 11.27 -8.54 6.06
C ARG A 47 11.77 -7.61 4.97
N SER A 48 12.98 -7.86 4.48
CA SER A 48 13.58 -7.22 3.30
C SER A 48 13.98 -8.25 2.25
N GLY A 49 13.98 -7.86 0.97
CA GLY A 49 14.40 -8.74 -0.13
C GLY A 49 13.52 -9.99 -0.33
N ALA A 50 12.28 -9.97 0.15
CA ALA A 50 11.31 -11.03 -0.11
C ALA A 50 10.88 -11.02 -1.59
N ALA A 51 10.56 -12.19 -2.12
CA ALA A 51 9.94 -12.32 -3.43
C ALA A 51 8.41 -12.23 -3.28
N SER A 52 7.73 -11.61 -4.25
CA SER A 52 6.28 -11.56 -4.27
C SER A 52 5.70 -11.75 -5.67
N VAL A 53 4.47 -12.27 -5.73
CA VAL A 53 3.72 -12.46 -6.97
C VAL A 53 2.22 -12.28 -6.70
N VAL A 54 1.50 -11.75 -7.69
CA VAL A 54 0.04 -11.75 -7.70
C VAL A 54 -0.44 -12.90 -8.57
N TYR A 55 -1.28 -13.77 -8.03
CA TYR A 55 -1.85 -14.91 -8.75
C TYR A 55 -3.24 -15.25 -8.22
N LYS A 56 -4.23 -15.36 -9.12
CA LYS A 56 -5.63 -15.72 -8.78
C LYS A 56 -6.18 -14.92 -7.57
N ASP A 57 -6.22 -13.60 -7.72
CA ASP A 57 -6.76 -12.66 -6.70
C ASP A 57 -6.10 -12.75 -5.33
N ALA A 58 -4.86 -13.22 -5.26
CA ALA A 58 -4.07 -13.25 -4.05
C ALA A 58 -2.65 -12.74 -4.28
N ILE A 59 -2.09 -12.10 -3.25
CA ILE A 59 -0.68 -11.73 -3.16
C ILE A 59 0.04 -12.83 -2.38
N TYR A 60 1.13 -13.35 -2.95
CA TYR A 60 2.01 -14.29 -2.27
C TYR A 60 3.33 -13.60 -1.95
N VAL A 61 3.87 -13.86 -0.77
CA VAL A 61 5.17 -13.34 -0.30
C VAL A 61 5.98 -14.50 0.26
N PHE A 62 7.18 -14.72 -0.28
CA PHE A 62 8.06 -15.80 0.15
C PHE A 62 9.40 -15.27 0.66
N GLY A 63 9.78 -15.77 1.83
CA GLY A 63 11.09 -15.58 2.44
C GLY A 63 11.45 -14.11 2.69
N GLY A 64 12.74 -13.80 2.51
CA GLY A 64 13.35 -12.50 2.79
C GLY A 64 14.38 -12.58 3.93
N TYR A 65 14.70 -11.43 4.53
CA TYR A 65 15.55 -11.33 5.72
C TYR A 65 14.80 -10.58 6.83
N GLY A 66 14.57 -11.25 7.96
CA GLY A 66 13.76 -10.77 9.09
C GLY A 66 14.56 -10.30 10.30
N GLY A 67 15.71 -9.66 10.07
CA GLY A 67 16.57 -9.14 11.15
C GLY A 67 17.50 -10.18 11.77
N ALA A 68 16.97 -11.35 12.15
CA ALA A 68 17.74 -12.45 12.75
C ALA A 68 18.29 -13.46 11.73
N GLY A 69 17.85 -13.41 10.47
CA GLY A 69 18.25 -14.38 9.46
C GLY A 69 17.37 -14.36 8.21
N ARG A 70 17.67 -15.30 7.31
CA ARG A 70 16.84 -15.56 6.13
C ARG A 70 15.58 -16.32 6.54
N LEU A 71 14.47 -15.93 5.94
CA LEU A 71 13.16 -16.54 6.14
C LEU A 71 12.87 -17.52 5.00
N ASP A 72 12.14 -18.59 5.30
CA ASP A 72 11.69 -19.64 4.39
C ASP A 72 10.15 -19.85 4.44
N ASP A 73 9.45 -18.89 5.02
CA ASP A 73 8.00 -18.87 5.18
C ASP A 73 7.28 -18.33 3.92
N LEU A 74 6.02 -18.72 3.75
CA LEU A 74 5.14 -18.28 2.65
C LEU A 74 3.85 -17.69 3.24
N PHE A 75 3.57 -16.44 2.88
CA PHE A 75 2.31 -15.76 3.21
C PHE A 75 1.44 -15.57 1.98
N ARG A 76 0.12 -15.59 2.19
CA ARG A 76 -0.91 -15.34 1.19
C ARG A 76 -1.87 -14.26 1.72
N TYR A 77 -2.19 -13.28 0.89
CA TYR A 77 -3.21 -12.27 1.16
C TYR A 77 -4.26 -12.29 0.05
N ASP A 78 -5.52 -12.53 0.40
CA ASP A 78 -6.64 -12.53 -0.53
C ASP A 78 -7.13 -11.11 -0.81
N ILE A 79 -7.06 -10.70 -2.08
CA ILE A 79 -7.45 -9.37 -2.59
C ILE A 79 -8.96 -9.30 -2.80
N GLY A 80 -9.57 -10.40 -3.26
CA GLY A 80 -10.97 -10.47 -3.70
C GLY A 80 -12.03 -10.49 -2.60
N ARG A 81 -12.03 -9.51 -1.69
CA ARG A 81 -13.20 -9.20 -0.85
C ARG A 81 -14.07 -8.11 -1.46
#